data_AF-A0A177WQ60-F1
#
_entry.id   AF-A0A177WQ60-F1
#
_cell.length_a   1.000
_cell.length_b   1.000
_cell.length_c   1.000
_cell.angle_alpha   90.00
_cell.angle_beta   90.00
_cell.angle_gamma   90.00
#
_symmetry.space_group_name_H-M   'P 1'
#
loop_
_entity.id
_entity.type
_entity.pdbx_description
1 polymer ?
#
loop_
_entity_poly.entity_id
_entity_poly.type
_entity_poly.pdbx_seq_one_letter_code
_entity_poly.pdbx_strand_id
1 'polypeptide(L)'
;MACTINSRISNRIQAKMQLIRIVMSFMGMHIVAGKGVNYTGINESGLENPLNPLSLSQVAITRLVAKGANLIRIPILWESIQPAFHGSLNATYLRDLDTALGMALGNSSSGVVAVIDVHNNATFGGVTFGNGGANVGAFGDLWGRLGGYYQQNSSVWFGLMNAPNMQTGNCSDSVAWLPYAQKAVTSIRQAGAVNKILIPSGQSSTAEQWQGVCKNGDIMNQIVDTASNYVFDVQQYFSSETVTTYGNCGKTTAVVDGMTDWLRLSNRSALLSSFAVNWDDATCVSMLSQYLRYFDTNNDVWLGWAYWSGGPLVPKTTGYYYIESQSNATDSSLLTVLSTYFANRSTASSGTTDVSGGGTASGVVLIVCVVVVGVSLLICLTVILVLRAKAKRSPTLAMIETDSAEYKPAKKRINTDRKSMMEERELRDAVKKMMMNHSVPAKDKAKGKAGHAQSRMRLDAASATETFQAKNVNLKETDSGQFSHFVNFTSSRFQVESQMPNNDDSYLF
;
A
#
# COMPACT_ATOMS: atom_id res chain seq x y z
N MET A 1 -3.37 -6.84 45.95
CA MET A 1 -4.70 -6.24 45.64
C MET A 1 -4.63 -4.84 45.03
N ALA A 2 -3.61 -4.01 45.31
CA ALA A 2 -3.51 -2.65 44.73
C ALA A 2 -3.22 -2.60 43.21
N CYS A 3 -2.51 -3.59 42.64
CA CYS A 3 -2.13 -3.56 41.21
C CYS A 3 -3.31 -3.85 40.25
N THR A 4 -4.32 -4.61 40.70
CA THR A 4 -5.50 -4.99 39.90
C THR A 4 -6.58 -3.91 39.86
N ILE A 5 -6.54 -2.96 40.80
CA ILE A 5 -7.49 -1.84 40.90
C ILE A 5 -7.08 -0.74 39.91
N ASN A 6 -5.77 -0.54 39.70
CA ASN A 6 -5.25 0.50 38.82
C ASN A 6 -5.52 0.23 37.32
N SER A 7 -5.44 -1.04 36.88
CA SER A 7 -5.76 -1.41 35.48
C SER A 7 -7.25 -1.30 35.17
N ARG A 8 -8.13 -1.61 36.13
CA ARG A 8 -9.59 -1.49 35.97
C ARG A 8 -10.07 -0.05 35.96
N ILE A 9 -9.40 0.84 36.69
CA ILE A 9 -9.68 2.28 36.67
C ILE A 9 -9.19 2.91 35.36
N SER A 10 -7.98 2.56 34.90
CA SER A 10 -7.44 3.02 33.61
C SER A 10 -8.33 2.59 32.42
N ASN A 11 -8.74 1.31 32.37
CA ASN A 11 -9.61 0.80 31.31
C ASN A 11 -11.01 1.43 31.31
N ARG A 12 -11.54 1.78 32.50
CA ARG A 12 -12.84 2.48 32.62
C ARG A 12 -12.76 3.96 32.26
N ILE A 13 -11.61 4.59 32.44
CA ILE A 13 -11.36 5.98 32.01
C ILE A 13 -11.18 6.02 30.48
N GLN A 14 -10.41 5.08 29.91
CA GLN A 14 -10.25 4.89 28.46
C GLN A 14 -11.59 4.65 27.76
N ALA A 15 -12.41 3.71 28.25
CA ALA A 15 -13.74 3.44 27.69
C ALA A 15 -14.70 4.63 27.78
N LYS A 16 -14.61 5.44 28.85
CA LYS A 16 -15.42 6.66 29.01
C LYS A 16 -14.93 7.80 28.11
N MET A 17 -13.63 7.94 27.90
CA MET A 17 -13.08 8.90 26.93
C MET A 17 -13.44 8.51 25.49
N GLN A 18 -13.49 7.23 25.17
CA GLN A 18 -13.92 6.72 23.86
C GLN A 18 -15.41 7.00 23.63
N LEU A 19 -16.26 6.81 24.64
CA LEU A 19 -17.69 7.16 24.58
C LEU A 19 -17.92 8.68 24.45
N ILE A 20 -17.15 9.50 25.18
CA ILE A 20 -17.23 10.97 25.07
C ILE A 20 -16.76 11.44 23.69
N ARG A 21 -15.74 10.81 23.10
CA ARG A 21 -15.29 11.10 21.72
C ARG A 21 -16.32 10.68 20.67
N ILE A 22 -17.00 9.55 20.84
CA ILE A 22 -18.11 9.13 19.97
C ILE A 22 -19.27 10.12 20.08
N VAL A 23 -19.65 10.55 21.29
CA VAL A 23 -20.72 11.53 21.51
C VAL A 23 -20.35 12.91 20.96
N MET A 24 -19.09 13.35 21.09
CA MET A 24 -18.63 14.59 20.46
C MET A 24 -18.55 14.50 18.93
N SER A 25 -18.26 13.32 18.37
CA SER A 25 -18.31 13.06 16.93
C SER A 25 -19.75 13.14 16.39
N PHE A 26 -20.74 12.64 17.15
CA PHE A 26 -22.16 12.76 16.81
C PHE A 26 -22.74 14.17 17.02
N MET A 27 -22.23 14.94 17.98
CA MET A 27 -22.65 16.33 18.21
C MET A 27 -21.97 17.35 17.26
N GLY A 28 -20.91 16.95 16.55
CA GLY A 28 -20.20 17.75 15.56
C GLY A 28 -20.81 17.71 14.15
N MET A 29 -22.05 17.27 13.99
CA MET A 29 -22.75 17.24 12.70
C MET A 29 -23.24 18.64 12.32
N HIS A 30 -22.30 19.59 12.21
CA HIS A 30 -22.47 20.71 11.32
C HIS A 30 -22.26 20.18 9.90
N ILE A 31 -23.25 20.36 9.03
CA ILE A 31 -23.03 20.36 7.57
C ILE A 31 -22.21 21.61 7.26
N VAL A 32 -20.93 21.61 7.67
CA VAL A 32 -19.93 22.36 6.95
C VAL A 32 -19.66 21.46 5.75
N ALA A 33 -19.92 21.96 4.55
CA ALA A 33 -19.32 21.38 3.35
C ALA A 33 -17.79 21.53 3.53
N GLY A 34 -17.19 20.59 4.25
CA GLY A 34 -15.75 20.54 4.48
C GLY A 34 -15.07 20.50 3.12
N LYS A 35 -14.05 21.34 2.95
CA LYS A 35 -13.16 21.22 1.79
C LYS A 35 -12.67 19.77 1.74
N GLY A 36 -12.89 19.05 0.64
CA GLY A 36 -12.44 17.66 0.50
C GLY A 36 -10.91 17.54 0.59
N VAL A 37 -10.37 16.35 0.33
CA VAL A 37 -8.91 16.17 0.28
C VAL A 37 -8.26 17.09 -0.75
N ASN A 38 -7.00 17.45 -0.53
CA ASN A 38 -6.31 18.47 -1.34
C ASN A 38 -5.85 17.95 -2.71
N TYR A 39 -5.59 16.64 -2.83
CA TYR A 39 -5.02 16.04 -4.04
C TYR A 39 -5.84 14.85 -4.49
N THR A 40 -6.48 14.93 -5.65
CA THR A 40 -7.31 13.85 -6.19
C THR A 40 -6.95 13.61 -7.62
N GLY A 41 -6.74 12.36 -7.97
CA GLY A 41 -6.01 12.06 -9.18
C GLY A 41 -6.21 10.67 -9.73
N ILE A 42 -5.45 10.39 -10.78
CA ILE A 42 -5.47 9.15 -11.55
C ILE A 42 -4.02 8.67 -11.74
N ASN A 43 -3.82 7.36 -11.74
CA ASN A 43 -2.60 6.72 -12.23
C ASN A 43 -2.67 6.56 -13.75
N GLU A 44 -1.67 7.08 -14.46
CA GLU A 44 -1.55 7.00 -15.91
C GLU A 44 -0.54 5.91 -16.30
N SER A 45 -1.03 4.69 -16.48
CA SER A 45 -0.23 3.49 -16.74
C SER A 45 0.25 3.44 -18.20
N GLY A 46 1.55 3.43 -18.43
CA GLY A 46 2.15 3.39 -19.77
C GLY A 46 3.67 3.24 -19.77
N LEU A 47 4.37 4.13 -19.08
CA LEU A 47 5.84 4.18 -19.11
C LEU A 47 6.50 3.03 -18.35
N GLU A 48 5.77 2.35 -17.48
CA GLU A 48 6.20 1.16 -16.75
C GLU A 48 6.11 -0.14 -17.53
N ASN A 49 5.81 -0.10 -18.84
CA ASN A 49 5.78 -1.30 -19.66
C ASN A 49 7.20 -1.92 -19.77
N PRO A 50 7.41 -3.16 -19.30
CA PRO A 50 8.73 -3.81 -19.32
C PRO A 50 9.21 -4.18 -20.73
N LEU A 51 8.29 -4.29 -21.70
CA LEU A 51 8.63 -4.56 -23.08
C LEU A 51 9.05 -3.27 -23.80
N ASN A 52 8.12 -2.31 -23.85
CA ASN A 52 8.34 -1.02 -24.51
C ASN A 52 7.47 0.06 -23.85
N PRO A 53 8.08 1.13 -23.31
CA PRO A 53 7.33 2.25 -22.71
C PRO A 53 6.30 2.80 -23.68
N LEU A 54 5.06 2.93 -23.23
CA LEU A 54 3.96 3.46 -24.05
C LEU A 54 3.74 4.94 -23.73
N SER A 55 3.70 5.76 -24.77
CA SER A 55 3.39 7.19 -24.62
C SER A 55 1.99 7.39 -24.04
N LEU A 56 1.91 8.24 -23.01
CA LEU A 56 0.63 8.62 -22.41
C LEU A 56 -0.19 9.52 -23.35
N SER A 57 -1.48 9.62 -23.10
CA SER A 57 -2.42 10.40 -23.92
C SER A 57 -2.57 11.81 -23.37
N GLN A 58 -2.01 12.82 -24.07
CA GLN A 58 -2.22 14.23 -23.72
C GLN A 58 -3.70 14.59 -23.63
N VAL A 59 -4.52 14.07 -24.55
CA VAL A 59 -5.97 14.34 -24.57
C VAL A 59 -6.65 13.78 -23.34
N ALA A 60 -6.28 12.57 -22.91
CA ALA A 60 -6.85 11.95 -21.71
C ALA A 60 -6.45 12.73 -20.45
N ILE A 61 -5.16 13.00 -20.27
CA ILE A 61 -4.65 13.74 -19.11
C ILE A 61 -5.25 15.14 -19.04
N THR A 62 -5.32 15.86 -20.17
CA THR A 62 -5.94 17.19 -20.22
C THR A 62 -7.42 17.13 -19.86
N ARG A 63 -8.15 16.09 -20.30
CA ARG A 63 -9.56 15.87 -19.94
C ARG A 63 -9.72 15.64 -18.43
N LEU A 64 -8.84 14.84 -17.82
CA LEU A 64 -8.86 14.60 -16.36
C LEU A 64 -8.62 15.89 -15.58
N VAL A 65 -7.61 16.66 -15.96
CA VAL A 65 -7.30 17.96 -15.34
C VAL A 65 -8.46 18.94 -15.51
N ALA A 66 -9.05 19.01 -16.71
CA ALA A 66 -10.21 19.86 -16.97
C ALA A 66 -11.45 19.47 -16.14
N LYS A 67 -11.57 18.21 -15.72
CA LYS A 67 -12.62 17.73 -14.79
C LYS A 67 -12.31 18.03 -13.32
N GLY A 68 -11.11 18.52 -13.02
CA GLY A 68 -10.70 18.93 -11.68
C GLY A 68 -9.68 18.00 -11.02
N ALA A 69 -9.18 16.96 -11.71
CA ALA A 69 -8.06 16.19 -11.19
C ALA A 69 -6.84 17.11 -11.05
N ASN A 70 -6.15 17.04 -9.93
CA ASN A 70 -4.96 17.86 -9.66
C ASN A 70 -3.77 17.02 -9.19
N LEU A 71 -3.86 15.70 -9.32
CA LEU A 71 -2.76 14.78 -9.13
C LEU A 71 -2.75 13.78 -10.28
N ILE A 72 -1.60 13.61 -10.93
CA ILE A 72 -1.38 12.57 -11.94
C ILE A 72 -0.18 11.74 -11.50
N ARG A 73 -0.38 10.46 -11.24
CA ARG A 73 0.71 9.54 -10.85
C ARG A 73 1.16 8.77 -12.09
N ILE A 74 2.46 8.83 -12.38
CA ILE A 74 3.07 8.27 -13.59
C ILE A 74 4.02 7.16 -13.15
N PRO A 75 3.59 5.89 -13.26
CA PRO A 75 4.46 4.74 -13.09
C PRO A 75 5.58 4.73 -14.14
N ILE A 76 6.81 4.49 -13.70
CA ILE A 76 7.99 4.27 -14.53
C ILE A 76 8.74 3.01 -14.08
N LEU A 77 9.54 2.41 -14.95
CA LEU A 77 10.44 1.31 -14.57
C LEU A 77 11.86 1.82 -14.31
N TRP A 78 12.47 1.35 -13.21
CA TRP A 78 13.86 1.63 -12.87
C TRP A 78 14.78 1.20 -14.01
N GLU A 79 14.65 -0.03 -14.50
CA GLU A 79 15.49 -0.59 -15.57
C GLU A 79 15.47 0.27 -16.84
N SER A 80 14.36 0.96 -17.11
CA SER A 80 14.23 1.84 -18.26
C SER A 80 14.86 3.21 -18.03
N ILE A 81 14.62 3.83 -16.87
CA ILE A 81 15.15 5.17 -16.55
C ILE A 81 16.65 5.15 -16.19
N GLN A 82 17.15 4.07 -15.60
CA GLN A 82 18.54 3.88 -15.24
C GLN A 82 18.96 2.41 -15.48
N PRO A 83 19.40 2.05 -16.70
CA PRO A 83 19.66 0.66 -17.10
C PRO A 83 20.82 -0.03 -16.36
N ALA A 84 21.71 0.74 -15.72
CA ALA A 84 22.83 0.21 -14.96
C ALA A 84 22.93 0.94 -13.62
N PHE A 85 23.16 0.19 -12.54
CA PHE A 85 23.40 0.78 -11.21
C PHE A 85 24.54 1.80 -11.28
N HIS A 86 24.33 2.96 -10.64
CA HIS A 86 25.29 4.07 -10.65
C HIS A 86 25.56 4.68 -12.03
N GLY A 87 24.89 4.21 -13.09
CA GLY A 87 24.97 4.74 -14.43
C GLY A 87 24.16 6.02 -14.60
N SER A 88 24.35 6.68 -15.73
CA SER A 88 23.52 7.82 -16.12
C SER A 88 22.06 7.42 -16.30
N LEU A 89 21.16 8.39 -16.14
CA LEU A 89 19.77 8.21 -16.57
C LEU A 89 19.75 8.03 -18.09
N ASN A 90 18.87 7.16 -18.58
CA ASN A 90 18.64 6.96 -20.00
C ASN A 90 17.99 8.21 -20.60
N ALA A 91 18.74 8.96 -21.42
CA ALA A 91 18.30 10.24 -21.95
C ALA A 91 17.02 10.15 -22.79
N THR A 92 16.81 9.04 -23.53
CA THR A 92 15.58 8.85 -24.32
C THR A 92 14.39 8.66 -23.40
N TYR A 93 14.49 7.75 -22.43
CA TYR A 93 13.41 7.48 -21.48
C TYR A 93 13.12 8.69 -20.58
N LEU A 94 14.16 9.42 -20.18
CA LEU A 94 14.03 10.66 -19.42
C LEU A 94 13.25 11.73 -20.20
N ARG A 95 13.46 11.85 -21.51
CA ARG A 95 12.67 12.75 -22.37
C ARG A 95 11.20 12.31 -22.47
N ASP A 96 10.94 11.01 -22.51
CA ASP A 96 9.57 10.48 -22.52
C ASP A 96 8.87 10.78 -21.19
N LEU A 97 9.57 10.64 -20.07
CA LEU A 97 9.10 11.05 -18.74
C LEU A 97 8.86 12.57 -18.66
N ASP A 98 9.78 13.39 -19.17
CA ASP A 98 9.60 14.86 -19.21
C ASP A 98 8.37 15.25 -20.02
N THR A 99 8.13 14.55 -21.14
CA THR A 99 6.93 14.76 -21.96
C THR A 99 5.68 14.41 -21.16
N ALA A 100 5.66 13.25 -20.49
CA ALA A 100 4.55 12.80 -19.64
C ALA A 100 4.26 13.78 -18.49
N LEU A 101 5.29 14.25 -17.79
CA LEU A 101 5.18 15.27 -16.74
C LEU A 101 4.64 16.59 -17.32
N GLY A 102 5.11 16.99 -18.49
CA GLY A 102 4.61 18.16 -19.23
C GLY A 102 3.12 18.03 -19.57
N MET A 103 2.64 16.83 -19.89
CA MET A 103 1.22 16.60 -20.17
C MET A 103 0.34 16.89 -18.95
N ALA A 104 0.78 16.44 -17.76
CA ALA A 104 0.07 16.60 -16.51
C ALA A 104 0.14 18.04 -15.97
N LEU A 105 1.31 18.65 -16.02
CA LEU A 105 1.55 19.97 -15.44
C LEU A 105 1.11 21.11 -16.38
N GLY A 106 1.08 20.86 -17.69
CA GLY A 106 0.74 21.87 -18.71
C GLY A 106 1.56 23.16 -18.57
N ASN A 107 0.97 24.29 -18.94
CA ASN A 107 1.48 25.64 -18.67
C ASN A 107 0.82 26.28 -17.43
N SER A 108 0.14 25.49 -16.61
CA SER A 108 -0.92 26.01 -15.75
C SER A 108 -0.45 26.34 -14.34
N SER A 109 -0.84 27.51 -13.87
CA SER A 109 -0.74 28.01 -12.49
C SER A 109 -1.72 27.30 -11.52
N SER A 110 -2.20 26.10 -11.86
CA SER A 110 -3.43 25.48 -11.33
C SER A 110 -3.23 24.51 -10.17
N GLY A 111 -2.02 24.44 -9.59
CA GLY A 111 -1.74 23.60 -8.42
C GLY A 111 -1.81 22.09 -8.69
N VAL A 112 -1.73 21.67 -9.96
CA VAL A 112 -1.60 20.27 -10.36
C VAL A 112 -0.21 19.76 -9.98
N VAL A 113 -0.15 18.54 -9.47
CA VAL A 113 1.10 17.84 -9.18
C VAL A 113 1.21 16.55 -9.98
N ALA A 114 2.43 16.20 -10.38
CA ALA A 114 2.73 14.95 -11.05
C ALA A 114 3.66 14.11 -10.17
N VAL A 115 3.31 12.85 -9.92
CA VAL A 115 4.10 11.93 -9.10
C VAL A 115 4.88 11.01 -10.04
N ILE A 116 6.20 11.02 -9.95
CA ILE A 116 7.05 9.98 -10.55
C ILE A 116 7.02 8.78 -9.60
N ASP A 117 6.52 7.64 -10.08
CA ASP A 117 6.45 6.39 -9.31
C ASP A 117 7.41 5.36 -9.87
N VAL A 118 8.45 5.00 -9.12
CA VAL A 118 9.34 3.88 -9.51
C VAL A 118 8.60 2.55 -9.27
N HIS A 119 8.04 1.99 -10.33
CA HIS A 119 7.04 0.93 -10.30
C HIS A 119 7.62 -0.49 -10.23
N ASN A 120 8.51 -0.73 -9.26
CA ASN A 120 9.41 -1.88 -9.27
C ASN A 120 9.21 -2.91 -8.15
N ASN A 121 8.34 -2.66 -7.17
CA ASN A 121 8.01 -3.62 -6.08
C ASN A 121 9.25 -4.07 -5.27
N ALA A 122 10.25 -3.20 -5.13
CA ALA A 122 11.57 -3.51 -4.58
C ALA A 122 12.34 -4.61 -5.32
N THR A 123 12.19 -4.66 -6.66
CA THR A 123 12.94 -5.54 -7.55
C THR A 123 13.70 -4.74 -8.62
N PHE A 124 14.79 -5.30 -9.12
CA PHE A 124 15.48 -4.80 -10.32
C PHE A 124 15.87 -6.00 -11.18
N GLY A 125 15.49 -6.00 -12.46
CA GLY A 125 15.66 -7.14 -13.36
C GLY A 125 14.95 -8.40 -12.84
N GLY A 126 13.82 -8.24 -12.14
CA GLY A 126 13.09 -9.33 -11.50
C GLY A 126 13.73 -9.86 -10.20
N VAL A 127 14.84 -9.27 -9.74
CA VAL A 127 15.52 -9.70 -8.50
C VAL A 127 15.23 -8.74 -7.36
N THR A 128 14.71 -9.27 -6.26
CA THR A 128 14.43 -8.52 -5.02
C THR A 128 15.69 -7.86 -4.46
N PHE A 129 15.54 -6.65 -3.93
CA PHE A 129 16.63 -5.89 -3.33
C PHE A 129 17.40 -6.70 -2.27
N GLY A 130 18.71 -6.47 -2.20
CA GLY A 130 19.62 -7.15 -1.27
C GLY A 130 20.03 -8.56 -1.71
N ASN A 131 19.07 -9.40 -2.13
CA ASN A 131 19.26 -10.81 -2.53
C ASN A 131 19.91 -10.97 -3.92
N GLY A 132 21.04 -10.29 -4.15
CA GLY A 132 21.67 -10.18 -5.47
C GLY A 132 21.01 -9.14 -6.39
N GLY A 133 19.87 -8.56 -5.97
CA GLY A 133 19.26 -7.40 -6.60
C GLY A 133 19.92 -6.08 -6.17
N ALA A 134 19.20 -4.98 -6.33
CA ALA A 134 19.75 -3.67 -6.00
C ALA A 134 20.15 -3.53 -4.52
N ASN A 135 21.28 -2.88 -4.27
CA ASN A 135 21.71 -2.51 -2.92
C ASN A 135 21.24 -1.09 -2.56
N VAL A 136 21.35 -0.75 -1.27
CA VAL A 136 20.92 0.55 -0.72
C VAL A 136 21.58 1.73 -1.46
N GLY A 137 22.85 1.59 -1.83
CA GLY A 137 23.61 2.61 -2.55
C GLY A 137 23.09 2.85 -3.98
N ALA A 138 22.77 1.78 -4.71
CA ALA A 138 22.24 1.87 -6.07
C ALA A 138 20.87 2.56 -6.10
N PHE A 139 19.98 2.21 -5.16
CA PHE A 139 18.68 2.87 -5.05
C PHE A 139 18.81 4.34 -4.63
N GLY A 140 19.76 4.64 -3.74
CA GLY A 140 20.14 6.01 -3.39
C GLY A 140 20.68 6.81 -4.58
N ASP A 141 21.44 6.18 -5.48
CA ASP A 141 21.99 6.83 -6.67
C ASP A 141 20.89 7.18 -7.68
N LEU A 142 19.97 6.24 -7.96
CA LEU A 142 18.77 6.50 -8.78
C LEU A 142 18.06 7.77 -8.30
N TRP A 143 17.70 7.79 -7.02
CA TRP A 143 16.93 8.90 -6.44
C TRP A 143 17.72 10.19 -6.29
N GLY A 144 19.05 10.11 -6.10
CA GLY A 144 19.92 11.29 -6.16
C GLY A 144 19.92 11.94 -7.55
N ARG A 145 19.92 11.12 -8.62
CA ARG A 145 19.88 11.61 -10.01
C ARG A 145 18.53 12.19 -10.39
N LEU A 146 17.44 11.47 -10.09
CA LEU A 146 16.08 11.98 -10.32
C LEU A 146 15.81 13.24 -9.49
N GLY A 147 16.21 13.24 -8.22
CA GLY A 147 16.13 14.40 -7.34
C GLY A 147 16.86 15.61 -7.94
N GLY A 148 18.12 15.45 -8.32
CA GLY A 148 18.92 16.54 -8.90
C GLY A 148 18.37 17.06 -10.23
N TYR A 149 17.80 16.17 -11.06
CA TYR A 149 17.20 16.55 -12.34
C TYR A 149 15.90 17.35 -12.17
N TYR A 150 15.01 16.92 -11.26
CA TYR A 150 13.70 17.52 -11.06
C TYR A 150 13.62 18.56 -9.92
N GLN A 151 14.74 18.89 -9.26
CA GLN A 151 14.77 19.74 -8.06
C GLN A 151 14.12 21.13 -8.24
N GLN A 152 14.13 21.68 -9.46
CA GLN A 152 13.59 23.02 -9.74
C GLN A 152 12.07 23.02 -9.99
N ASN A 153 11.46 21.84 -10.17
CA ASN A 153 10.03 21.73 -10.45
C ASN A 153 9.30 21.19 -9.21
N SER A 154 8.85 22.08 -8.33
CA SER A 154 8.15 21.71 -7.08
C SER A 154 6.81 20.99 -7.29
N SER A 155 6.25 21.04 -8.49
CA SER A 155 5.03 20.31 -8.86
C SER A 155 5.30 18.84 -9.19
N VAL A 156 6.57 18.43 -9.31
CA VAL A 156 6.99 17.03 -9.41
C VAL A 156 7.18 16.47 -8.01
N TRP A 157 6.52 15.37 -7.71
CA TRP A 157 6.64 14.62 -6.46
C TRP A 157 7.32 13.27 -6.72
N PHE A 158 7.99 12.76 -5.69
CA PHE A 158 8.83 11.56 -5.78
C PHE A 158 8.19 10.40 -5.03
N GLY A 159 7.50 9.51 -5.74
CA GLY A 159 7.02 8.22 -5.24
C GLY A 159 8.13 7.19 -5.24
N LEU A 160 8.70 6.92 -4.06
CA LEU A 160 9.99 6.22 -3.97
C LEU A 160 9.99 4.82 -4.61
N MET A 161 8.90 4.08 -4.44
CA MET A 161 8.77 2.71 -4.90
C MET A 161 7.31 2.29 -4.86
N ASN A 162 6.80 1.71 -5.94
CA ASN A 162 5.50 1.04 -5.90
C ASN A 162 5.58 -0.23 -5.05
N ALA A 163 4.63 -0.41 -4.15
CA ALA A 163 4.36 -1.66 -3.43
C ALA A 163 5.61 -2.51 -3.06
N PRO A 164 6.64 -1.96 -2.40
CA PRO A 164 7.84 -2.73 -2.12
C PRO A 164 7.49 -3.99 -1.33
N ASN A 165 8.09 -5.12 -1.70
CA ASN A 165 7.93 -6.39 -1.02
C ASN A 165 9.31 -7.03 -0.90
N MET A 166 9.89 -6.99 0.29
CA MET A 166 11.24 -7.48 0.55
C MET A 166 11.31 -9.02 0.63
N GLN A 167 10.18 -9.72 0.51
CA GLN A 167 10.05 -11.18 0.48
C GLN A 167 10.75 -11.86 1.68
N THR A 168 10.74 -11.24 2.86
CA THR A 168 11.31 -11.84 4.08
C THR A 168 10.45 -12.99 4.63
N GLY A 169 9.20 -13.08 4.17
CA GLY A 169 8.23 -14.09 4.60
C GLY A 169 7.73 -13.88 6.04
N ASN A 170 7.99 -12.72 6.64
CA ASN A 170 7.59 -12.37 8.00
C ASN A 170 7.46 -10.84 8.17
N CYS A 171 7.28 -10.36 9.41
CA CYS A 171 7.13 -8.92 9.72
C CYS A 171 8.43 -8.08 9.60
N SER A 172 9.45 -8.55 8.88
CA SER A 172 10.73 -7.85 8.72
C SER A 172 10.83 -7.08 7.40
N ASP A 173 9.82 -7.15 6.54
CA ASP A 173 9.84 -6.50 5.23
C ASP A 173 10.08 -4.98 5.34
N SER A 174 9.34 -4.28 6.20
CA SER A 174 9.56 -2.84 6.43
C SER A 174 10.90 -2.54 7.10
N VAL A 175 11.42 -3.44 7.94
CA VAL A 175 12.76 -3.29 8.55
C VAL A 175 13.85 -3.39 7.48
N ALA A 176 13.70 -4.34 6.55
CA ALA A 176 14.62 -4.52 5.43
C ALA A 176 14.53 -3.37 4.40
N TRP A 177 13.34 -2.80 4.21
CA TRP A 177 13.09 -1.67 3.31
C TRP A 177 13.59 -0.33 3.86
N LEU A 178 13.49 -0.08 5.17
CA LEU A 178 13.79 1.20 5.80
C LEU A 178 15.14 1.83 5.38
N PRO A 179 16.27 1.09 5.31
CA PRO A 179 17.54 1.65 4.86
C PRO A 179 17.52 2.17 3.42
N TYR A 180 16.77 1.52 2.52
CA TYR A 180 16.62 1.93 1.13
C TYR A 180 15.82 3.24 1.04
N ALA A 181 14.66 3.29 1.71
CA ALA A 181 13.84 4.50 1.79
C ALA A 181 14.63 5.69 2.39
N GLN A 182 15.31 5.48 3.51
CA GLN A 182 16.11 6.54 4.14
C GLN A 182 17.25 7.01 3.24
N LYS A 183 17.92 6.09 2.54
CA LYS A 183 19.00 6.45 1.62
C LYS A 183 18.48 7.25 0.44
N ALA A 184 17.35 6.87 -0.15
CA ALA A 184 16.71 7.63 -1.22
C ALA A 184 16.33 9.06 -0.78
N VAL A 185 15.66 9.21 0.37
CA VAL A 185 15.35 10.52 0.96
C VAL A 185 16.62 11.35 1.13
N THR A 186 17.66 10.77 1.74
CA THR A 186 18.92 11.46 1.99
C THR A 186 19.59 11.91 0.68
N SER A 187 19.64 11.04 -0.33
CA SER A 187 20.23 11.35 -1.64
C SER A 187 19.46 12.43 -2.38
N ILE A 188 18.12 12.42 -2.34
CA ILE A 188 17.26 13.47 -2.93
C ILE A 188 17.60 14.82 -2.31
N ARG A 189 17.70 14.88 -0.97
CA ARG A 189 18.02 16.13 -0.26
C ARG A 189 19.47 16.58 -0.51
N GLN A 190 20.42 15.65 -0.58
CA GLN A 190 21.81 15.95 -0.94
C GLN A 190 21.95 16.51 -2.35
N ALA A 191 21.06 16.12 -3.27
CA ALA A 191 21.01 16.65 -4.63
C ALA A 191 20.39 18.07 -4.72
N GLY A 192 19.89 18.63 -3.61
CA GLY A 192 19.30 19.97 -3.53
C GLY A 192 17.77 20.02 -3.66
N ALA A 193 17.12 18.88 -3.90
CA ALA A 193 15.69 18.82 -4.13
C ALA A 193 14.87 18.94 -2.83
N VAL A 194 13.88 19.85 -2.82
CA VAL A 194 12.92 20.05 -1.71
C VAL A 194 11.51 19.55 -2.04
N ASN A 195 11.35 18.86 -3.16
CA ASN A 195 10.11 18.24 -3.64
C ASN A 195 9.48 17.33 -2.57
N LYS A 196 8.15 17.13 -2.66
CA LYS A 196 7.47 16.18 -1.78
C LYS A 196 7.87 14.75 -2.12
N ILE A 197 8.13 13.95 -1.08
CA ILE A 197 8.46 12.53 -1.21
C ILE A 197 7.27 11.69 -0.70
N LEU A 198 6.84 10.70 -1.46
CA LEU A 198 5.88 9.67 -1.02
C LEU A 198 6.67 8.41 -0.66
N ILE A 199 6.51 7.96 0.59
CA ILE A 199 7.31 6.87 1.16
C ILE A 199 6.42 5.67 1.48
N PRO A 200 6.57 4.54 0.78
CA PRO A 200 5.82 3.32 1.08
C PRO A 200 6.43 2.55 2.26
N SER A 201 5.67 1.61 2.80
CA SER A 201 6.19 0.57 3.70
C SER A 201 6.57 -0.71 2.94
N GLY A 202 7.52 -1.48 3.47
CA GLY A 202 8.15 -2.61 2.78
C GLY A 202 7.26 -3.84 2.57
N GLN A 203 6.03 -3.84 3.08
CA GLN A 203 5.07 -4.94 3.00
C GLN A 203 3.88 -4.54 2.09
N SER A 204 4.19 -4.27 0.82
CA SER A 204 3.26 -3.84 -0.24
C SER A 204 2.49 -2.55 0.05
N SER A 205 2.83 -1.84 1.13
CA SER A 205 2.25 -0.56 1.52
C SER A 205 0.72 -0.50 1.57
N THR A 206 0.06 -1.59 2.02
CA THR A 206 -1.40 -1.59 2.14
C THR A 206 -1.87 -0.86 3.40
N ALA A 207 -2.93 -0.05 3.29
CA ALA A 207 -3.48 0.70 4.43
C ALA A 207 -3.95 -0.26 5.55
N GLU A 208 -4.60 -1.35 5.18
CA GLU A 208 -5.08 -2.41 6.08
C GLU A 208 -3.95 -3.04 6.92
N GLN A 209 -2.78 -3.25 6.32
CA GLN A 209 -1.63 -3.85 7.03
C GLN A 209 -0.75 -2.81 7.73
N TRP A 210 -0.98 -1.51 7.50
CA TRP A 210 -0.13 -0.44 8.03
C TRP A 210 0.05 -0.53 9.54
N GLN A 211 -1.06 -0.78 10.24
CA GLN A 211 -1.12 -0.94 11.70
C GLN A 211 -1.61 -2.31 12.14
N GLY A 212 -1.50 -3.29 11.25
CA GLY A 212 -1.77 -4.69 11.55
C GLY A 212 -0.72 -5.29 12.49
N VAL A 213 -0.54 -6.62 12.39
CA VAL A 213 0.37 -7.39 13.25
C VAL A 213 1.82 -6.89 13.16
N CYS A 214 2.28 -6.52 11.96
CA CYS A 214 3.66 -6.15 11.72
C CYS A 214 3.99 -4.68 12.02
N LYS A 215 2.99 -3.83 12.35
CA LYS A 215 3.18 -2.42 12.71
C LYS A 215 4.10 -1.66 11.75
N ASN A 216 3.86 -1.83 10.45
CA ASN A 216 4.66 -1.23 9.37
C ASN A 216 4.84 0.28 9.53
N GLY A 217 3.80 1.00 9.97
CA GLY A 217 3.90 2.43 10.20
C GLY A 217 4.92 2.81 11.27
N ASP A 218 5.04 2.06 12.37
CA ASP A 218 6.00 2.37 13.45
C ASP A 218 7.44 2.24 12.96
N ILE A 219 7.69 1.27 12.06
CA ILE A 219 9.00 1.09 11.43
C ILE A 219 9.28 2.27 10.48
N MET A 220 8.34 2.59 9.59
CA MET A 220 8.54 3.64 8.60
C MET A 220 8.53 5.06 9.19
N ASN A 221 7.96 5.25 10.38
CA ASN A 221 7.97 6.54 11.08
C ASN A 221 9.37 6.95 11.60
N GLN A 222 10.36 6.06 11.49
CA GLN A 222 11.77 6.35 11.79
C GLN A 222 12.47 7.14 10.67
N ILE A 223 11.85 7.31 9.50
CA ILE A 223 12.41 8.11 8.41
C ILE A 223 12.62 9.56 8.86
N VAL A 224 13.81 10.08 8.54
CA VAL A 224 14.18 11.48 8.73
C VAL A 224 14.34 12.16 7.38
N ASP A 225 13.57 13.22 7.17
CA ASP A 225 13.68 14.12 6.02
C ASP A 225 14.10 15.51 6.49
N THR A 226 15.24 15.99 6.02
CA THR A 226 15.77 17.33 6.38
C THR A 226 14.90 18.48 5.87
N ALA A 227 14.08 18.26 4.84
CA ALA A 227 13.11 19.26 4.36
C ALA A 227 11.74 19.15 5.04
N SER A 228 11.51 18.11 5.86
CA SER A 228 10.20 17.81 6.47
C SER A 228 9.04 17.82 5.47
N ASN A 229 9.28 17.36 4.23
CA ASN A 229 8.31 17.40 3.13
C ASN A 229 8.12 16.00 2.55
N TYR A 230 7.64 15.08 3.38
CA TYR A 230 7.23 13.76 2.95
C TYR A 230 5.86 13.39 3.53
N VAL A 231 5.20 12.46 2.86
CA VAL A 231 4.00 11.77 3.37
C VAL A 231 4.14 10.27 3.09
N PHE A 232 3.32 9.45 3.75
CA PHE A 232 3.32 8.03 3.45
C PHE A 232 2.58 7.73 2.15
N ASP A 233 3.16 6.83 1.36
CA ASP A 233 2.60 6.31 0.10
C ASP A 233 1.86 5.01 0.41
N VAL A 234 0.56 4.95 0.12
CA VAL A 234 -0.30 3.85 0.58
C VAL A 234 -1.24 3.41 -0.53
N GLN A 235 -1.49 2.11 -0.62
CA GLN A 235 -2.49 1.54 -1.50
C GLN A 235 -3.57 0.80 -0.72
N GLN A 236 -4.77 0.69 -1.27
CA GLN A 236 -5.82 -0.15 -0.71
C GLN A 236 -6.77 -0.61 -1.81
N TYR A 237 -6.96 -1.91 -1.93
CA TYR A 237 -8.00 -2.48 -2.76
C TYR A 237 -9.10 -3.06 -1.86
N PHE A 238 -10.35 -2.92 -2.31
CA PHE A 238 -11.54 -3.26 -1.52
C PHE A 238 -12.21 -4.58 -1.96
N SER A 239 -11.59 -5.28 -2.93
CA SER A 239 -11.93 -6.64 -3.31
C SER A 239 -11.63 -7.63 -2.18
N SER A 240 -12.46 -8.66 -2.04
CA SER A 240 -12.18 -9.84 -1.20
C SER A 240 -11.29 -10.89 -1.88
N GLU A 241 -11.08 -10.77 -3.19
CA GLU A 241 -10.24 -11.64 -4.01
C GLU A 241 -8.87 -11.00 -4.34
N THR A 242 -7.93 -11.80 -4.85
CA THR A 242 -6.57 -11.36 -5.20
C THR A 242 -6.56 -10.32 -6.34
N VAL A 243 -5.46 -9.56 -6.42
CA VAL A 243 -5.25 -8.45 -7.38
C VAL A 243 -5.35 -8.82 -8.88
N THR A 244 -5.40 -10.10 -9.22
CA THR A 244 -5.44 -10.60 -10.60
C THR A 244 -6.86 -10.88 -11.12
N THR A 245 -7.82 -11.03 -10.21
CA THR A 245 -9.23 -11.26 -10.49
C THR A 245 -9.99 -10.43 -9.47
N TYR A 246 -10.20 -9.15 -9.77
CA TYR A 246 -10.89 -8.26 -8.84
C TYR A 246 -12.36 -8.68 -8.76
N GLY A 247 -12.67 -9.49 -7.75
CA GLY A 247 -14.02 -9.90 -7.40
C GLY A 247 -14.83 -8.76 -6.77
N ASN A 248 -15.97 -9.12 -6.20
CA ASN A 248 -16.90 -8.18 -5.59
C ASN A 248 -16.22 -7.37 -4.47
N CYS A 249 -16.69 -6.13 -4.26
CA CYS A 249 -16.19 -5.27 -3.19
C CYS A 249 -16.67 -5.79 -1.83
N GLY A 250 -15.87 -6.68 -1.22
CA GLY A 250 -16.17 -7.33 0.06
C GLY A 250 -15.67 -6.56 1.29
N LYS A 251 -14.83 -5.53 1.12
CA LYS A 251 -14.27 -4.73 2.23
C LYS A 251 -14.96 -3.37 2.32
N THR A 252 -15.30 -2.94 3.53
CA THR A 252 -15.76 -1.57 3.78
C THR A 252 -14.58 -0.64 4.10
N THR A 253 -14.84 0.65 4.33
CA THR A 253 -13.82 1.61 4.77
C THR A 253 -13.20 1.28 6.12
N ALA A 254 -13.78 0.35 6.90
CA ALA A 254 -13.22 -0.05 8.20
C ALA A 254 -11.77 -0.57 8.10
N VAL A 255 -11.37 -1.08 6.94
CA VAL A 255 -10.00 -1.57 6.71
C VAL A 255 -8.95 -0.46 6.77
N VAL A 256 -9.33 0.81 6.59
CA VAL A 256 -8.39 1.95 6.64
C VAL A 256 -8.41 2.69 7.99
N ASP A 257 -9.36 2.40 8.89
CA ASP A 257 -9.52 3.12 10.17
C ASP A 257 -8.27 3.04 11.06
N GLY A 258 -7.68 1.85 11.19
CA GLY A 258 -6.50 1.65 12.02
C GLY A 258 -5.30 2.48 11.56
N MET A 259 -5.15 2.68 10.25
CA MET A 259 -4.12 3.57 9.71
C MET A 259 -4.48 5.04 9.94
N THR A 260 -5.71 5.45 9.65
CA THR A 260 -6.17 6.83 9.81
C THR A 260 -5.96 7.31 11.26
N ASP A 261 -6.33 6.50 12.24
CA ASP A 261 -6.12 6.82 13.66
C ASP A 261 -4.62 6.92 14.01
N TRP A 262 -3.79 6.03 13.47
CA TRP A 262 -2.36 6.08 13.70
C TRP A 262 -1.69 7.30 13.06
N LEU A 263 -2.13 7.72 11.87
CA LEU A 263 -1.65 8.95 11.24
C LEU A 263 -1.89 10.16 12.15
N ARG A 264 -3.09 10.26 12.74
CA ARG A 264 -3.42 11.33 13.70
C ARG A 264 -2.54 11.28 14.94
N LEU A 265 -2.42 10.09 15.55
CA LEU A 265 -1.63 9.89 16.76
C LEU A 265 -0.14 10.15 16.55
N SER A 266 0.37 9.86 15.35
CA SER A 266 1.78 10.03 14.99
C SER A 266 2.09 11.41 14.41
N ASN A 267 1.07 12.27 14.26
CA ASN A 267 1.17 13.57 13.56
C ASN A 267 1.78 13.41 12.16
N ARG A 268 1.25 12.46 11.39
CA ARG A 268 1.68 12.12 10.03
C ARG A 268 0.50 12.21 9.08
N SER A 269 0.83 12.26 7.80
CA SER A 269 -0.15 12.26 6.73
C SER A 269 0.21 11.24 5.66
N ALA A 270 -0.78 10.84 4.86
CA ALA A 270 -0.63 9.87 3.80
C ALA A 270 -1.35 10.29 2.51
N LEU A 271 -0.90 9.74 1.39
CA LEU A 271 -1.61 9.74 0.11
C LEU A 271 -2.04 8.30 -0.19
N LEU A 272 -3.33 8.09 -0.50
CA LEU A 272 -3.78 6.81 -1.06
C LEU A 272 -3.44 6.78 -2.56
N SER A 273 -2.21 6.43 -2.89
CA SER A 273 -1.66 6.51 -4.26
C SER A 273 -2.23 5.47 -5.23
N SER A 274 -2.90 4.44 -4.73
CA SER A 274 -3.55 3.44 -5.57
C SER A 274 -4.73 2.78 -4.87
N PHE A 275 -5.88 2.82 -5.54
CA PHE A 275 -7.06 2.03 -5.22
C PHE A 275 -7.91 1.87 -6.47
N ALA A 276 -8.69 0.80 -6.53
CA ALA A 276 -9.61 0.54 -7.63
C ALA A 276 -10.83 -0.22 -7.13
N VAL A 277 -11.90 -0.15 -7.91
CA VAL A 277 -13.09 -1.01 -7.77
C VAL A 277 -13.38 -1.67 -9.11
N ASN A 278 -14.01 -2.85 -9.09
CA ASN A 278 -14.48 -3.49 -10.31
C ASN A 278 -15.67 -2.69 -10.88
N TRP A 279 -15.54 -2.15 -12.10
CA TRP A 279 -16.58 -1.32 -12.74
C TRP A 279 -17.81 -2.12 -13.19
N ASP A 280 -17.66 -3.43 -13.42
CA ASP A 280 -18.72 -4.31 -13.90
C ASP A 280 -19.60 -4.82 -12.73
N ASP A 281 -19.13 -4.67 -11.49
CA ASP A 281 -19.90 -4.98 -10.29
C ASP A 281 -20.62 -3.72 -9.76
N ALA A 282 -21.96 -3.72 -9.84
CA ALA A 282 -22.78 -2.60 -9.39
C ALA A 282 -22.60 -2.28 -7.90
N THR A 283 -22.29 -3.29 -7.07
CA THR A 283 -22.00 -3.10 -5.64
C THR A 283 -20.73 -2.26 -5.48
N CYS A 284 -19.64 -2.66 -6.13
CA CYS A 284 -18.39 -1.92 -6.19
C CYS A 284 -18.55 -0.47 -6.63
N VAL A 285 -19.27 -0.23 -7.73
CA VAL A 285 -19.52 1.14 -8.24
C VAL A 285 -20.30 1.96 -7.21
N SER A 286 -21.29 1.36 -6.53
CA SER A 286 -22.06 2.05 -5.48
C SER A 286 -21.22 2.37 -4.23
N MET A 287 -20.24 1.52 -3.91
CA MET A 287 -19.35 1.71 -2.75
C MET A 287 -18.25 2.75 -3.01
N LEU A 288 -17.90 3.02 -4.27
CA LEU A 288 -16.87 4.00 -4.62
C LEU A 288 -17.11 5.36 -3.97
N SER A 289 -18.34 5.87 -4.00
CA SER A 289 -18.69 7.13 -3.33
C SER A 289 -18.49 7.11 -1.81
N GLN A 290 -18.62 5.93 -1.17
CA GLN A 290 -18.39 5.78 0.27
C GLN A 290 -16.90 5.83 0.58
N TYR A 291 -16.07 5.17 -0.24
CA TYR A 291 -14.61 5.22 -0.12
C TYR A 291 -14.09 6.66 -0.29
N LEU A 292 -14.52 7.36 -1.33
CA LEU A 292 -14.09 8.74 -1.60
C LEU A 292 -14.46 9.70 -0.44
N ARG A 293 -15.69 9.58 0.06
CA ARG A 293 -16.18 10.39 1.19
C ARG A 293 -15.43 10.11 2.49
N TYR A 294 -14.98 8.88 2.69
CA TYR A 294 -14.13 8.57 3.84
C TYR A 294 -12.88 9.45 3.83
N PHE A 295 -12.18 9.55 2.70
CA PHE A 295 -10.97 10.38 2.63
C PHE A 295 -11.29 11.87 2.78
N ASP A 296 -12.37 12.36 2.19
CA ASP A 296 -12.81 13.76 2.37
C ASP A 296 -13.11 14.10 3.83
N THR A 297 -13.71 13.19 4.58
CA THR A 297 -14.05 13.38 6.00
C THR A 297 -12.86 13.13 6.94
N ASN A 298 -11.77 12.57 6.44
CA ASN A 298 -10.51 12.33 7.17
C ASN A 298 -9.33 13.10 6.52
N ASN A 299 -9.64 14.26 5.92
CA ASN A 299 -8.70 15.13 5.20
C ASN A 299 -7.68 15.84 6.10
N ASP A 300 -7.77 15.69 7.43
CA ASP A 300 -6.78 16.15 8.39
C ASP A 300 -5.48 15.34 8.32
N VAL A 301 -5.56 14.08 7.88
CA VAL A 301 -4.40 13.18 7.74
C VAL A 301 -4.26 12.56 6.35
N TRP A 302 -5.33 12.49 5.57
CA TRP A 302 -5.25 12.07 4.18
C TRP A 302 -5.09 13.28 3.27
N LEU A 303 -3.95 13.37 2.58
CA LEU A 303 -3.71 14.43 1.59
C LEU A 303 -4.63 14.29 0.38
N GLY A 304 -5.03 13.05 0.06
CA GLY A 304 -5.52 12.76 -1.26
C GLY A 304 -5.56 11.29 -1.63
N TRP A 305 -5.94 11.05 -2.88
CA TRP A 305 -5.98 9.74 -3.50
C TRP A 305 -5.67 9.79 -4.99
N ALA A 306 -5.17 8.69 -5.55
CA ALA A 306 -5.01 8.48 -6.98
C ALA A 306 -5.66 7.14 -7.38
N TYR A 307 -6.67 7.18 -8.25
CA TYR A 307 -7.38 5.99 -8.70
C TYR A 307 -6.51 5.19 -9.68
N TRP A 308 -6.57 3.87 -9.60
CA TRP A 308 -5.92 2.96 -10.55
C TRP A 308 -6.99 2.38 -11.49
N SER A 309 -6.99 2.64 -12.80
CA SER A 309 -6.06 3.52 -13.54
C SER A 309 -6.63 3.97 -14.90
N GLY A 310 -5.99 5.00 -15.44
CA GLY A 310 -6.02 5.36 -16.86
C GLY A 310 -4.75 4.89 -17.58
N GLY A 311 -4.54 5.40 -18.79
CA GLY A 311 -3.34 5.16 -19.58
C GLY A 311 -3.39 3.96 -20.54
N PRO A 312 -2.43 3.91 -21.51
CA PRO A 312 -2.43 2.97 -22.62
C PRO A 312 -2.18 1.49 -22.26
N LEU A 313 -1.61 1.19 -21.09
CA LEU A 313 -1.38 -0.20 -20.66
C LEU A 313 -2.64 -0.91 -20.16
N VAL A 314 -3.68 -0.16 -19.82
CA VAL A 314 -4.92 -0.73 -19.29
C VAL A 314 -5.76 -1.29 -20.43
N PRO A 315 -6.16 -2.57 -20.39
CA PRO A 315 -7.01 -3.15 -21.43
C PRO A 315 -8.34 -2.40 -21.56
N LYS A 316 -8.62 -1.83 -22.73
CA LYS A 316 -9.82 -1.00 -22.96
C LYS A 316 -11.15 -1.75 -22.96
N THR A 317 -11.11 -3.09 -23.03
CA THR A 317 -12.28 -3.97 -23.14
C THR A 317 -12.47 -4.87 -21.92
N THR A 318 -11.41 -5.13 -21.15
CA THR A 318 -11.41 -6.04 -20.00
C THR A 318 -10.83 -5.41 -18.74
N GLY A 319 -10.35 -4.16 -18.80
CA GLY A 319 -9.79 -3.47 -17.64
C GLY A 319 -10.89 -3.20 -16.63
N TYR A 320 -11.00 -4.05 -15.61
CA TYR A 320 -11.96 -3.96 -14.50
C TYR A 320 -11.93 -2.62 -13.75
N TYR A 321 -10.95 -1.77 -14.04
CA TYR A 321 -10.73 -0.48 -13.41
C TYR A 321 -10.36 0.63 -14.42
N TYR A 322 -10.58 0.41 -15.72
CA TYR A 322 -10.28 1.40 -16.76
C TYR A 322 -11.26 2.58 -16.69
N ILE A 323 -10.74 3.80 -16.55
CA ILE A 323 -11.58 5.00 -16.39
C ILE A 323 -11.69 5.89 -17.62
N GLU A 324 -10.76 5.77 -18.56
CA GLU A 324 -10.82 6.47 -19.85
C GLU A 324 -11.76 5.71 -20.78
N SER A 325 -12.44 6.37 -21.72
CA SER A 325 -13.26 5.65 -22.71
C SER A 325 -12.47 5.45 -24.00
N GLN A 326 -12.83 4.46 -24.81
CA GLN A 326 -12.12 4.13 -26.05
C GLN A 326 -11.97 5.33 -27.01
N SER A 327 -12.95 6.23 -27.03
CA SER A 327 -12.95 7.46 -27.83
C SER A 327 -12.60 8.71 -27.01
N ASN A 328 -12.48 8.61 -25.69
CA ASN A 328 -12.45 9.74 -24.76
C ASN A 328 -13.61 10.74 -24.96
N ALA A 329 -14.71 10.35 -25.63
CA ALA A 329 -15.84 11.22 -25.92
C ALA A 329 -16.83 11.23 -24.74
N THR A 330 -17.13 10.06 -24.19
CA THR A 330 -18.02 9.85 -23.04
C THR A 330 -17.24 9.47 -21.79
N ASP A 331 -17.71 9.87 -20.61
CA ASP A 331 -17.12 9.41 -19.35
C ASP A 331 -17.50 7.95 -19.09
N SER A 332 -16.58 7.18 -18.51
CA SER A 332 -16.93 5.90 -17.91
C SER A 332 -17.82 6.10 -16.67
N SER A 333 -18.49 5.03 -16.22
CA SER A 333 -19.24 5.04 -14.97
C SER A 333 -18.35 5.44 -13.79
N LEU A 334 -17.12 4.91 -13.75
CA LEU A 334 -16.12 5.25 -12.75
C LEU A 334 -15.71 6.73 -12.81
N LEU A 335 -15.35 7.25 -13.98
CA LEU A 335 -14.94 8.65 -14.14
C LEU A 335 -16.07 9.61 -13.78
N THR A 336 -17.31 9.25 -14.10
CA THR A 336 -18.49 10.03 -13.69
C THR A 336 -18.53 10.19 -12.18
N VAL A 337 -18.37 9.09 -11.41
CA VAL A 337 -18.32 9.15 -9.94
C VAL A 337 -17.09 9.91 -9.45
N LEU A 338 -15.89 9.56 -9.92
CA LEU A 338 -14.62 10.16 -9.49
C LEU A 338 -14.61 11.69 -9.68
N SER A 339 -15.12 12.17 -10.80
CA SER A 339 -15.14 13.61 -11.11
C SER A 339 -15.96 14.45 -10.14
N THR A 340 -16.95 13.85 -9.46
CA THR A 340 -17.72 14.55 -8.42
C THR A 340 -16.93 14.81 -7.14
N TYR A 341 -15.82 14.08 -6.92
CA TYR A 341 -14.94 14.20 -5.76
C TYR A 341 -13.61 14.88 -6.08
N PHE A 342 -13.33 15.21 -7.34
CA PHE A 342 -12.08 15.87 -7.70
C PHE A 342 -11.91 17.24 -7.00
N ALA A 343 -10.70 17.53 -6.52
CA ALA A 343 -10.36 18.66 -5.66
C ALA A 343 -10.52 20.02 -6.37
N ASN A 344 -10.18 20.10 -7.66
CA ASN A 344 -10.31 21.31 -8.47
C ASN A 344 -11.57 21.31 -9.33
N ARG A 345 -12.62 20.55 -8.95
CA ARG A 345 -13.86 20.54 -9.71
C ARG A 345 -14.51 21.93 -9.74
N SER A 346 -14.92 22.39 -10.91
CA SER A 346 -15.75 23.58 -11.04
C SER A 346 -17.11 23.31 -10.39
N THR A 347 -17.55 24.15 -9.46
CA THR A 347 -18.87 24.04 -8.80
C THR A 347 -20.04 24.43 -9.73
N ALA A 348 -19.94 24.18 -11.03
CA ALA A 348 -20.89 24.63 -12.04
C ALA A 348 -21.88 23.52 -12.43
N SER A 349 -23.15 23.75 -12.07
CA SER A 349 -24.37 22.98 -12.38
C SER A 349 -24.65 21.70 -11.58
N SER A 350 -24.87 21.84 -10.27
CA SER A 350 -25.98 21.10 -9.65
C SER A 350 -27.30 21.68 -10.18
N GLY A 351 -27.58 21.39 -11.45
CA GLY A 351 -28.90 21.62 -12.04
C GLY A 351 -29.86 20.64 -11.40
N THR A 352 -30.69 21.18 -10.50
CA THR A 352 -31.85 20.54 -9.90
C THR A 352 -32.71 19.82 -10.94
N THR A 353 -32.78 18.49 -10.85
CA THR A 353 -34.01 17.76 -11.13
C THR A 353 -34.54 17.22 -9.79
N ASP A 354 -34.92 18.15 -8.92
CA ASP A 354 -35.90 17.85 -7.88
C ASP A 354 -37.21 17.52 -8.58
N VAL A 355 -37.55 16.24 -8.59
CA VAL A 355 -38.91 15.79 -8.89
C VAL A 355 -39.79 16.30 -7.75
N SER A 356 -40.49 17.37 -8.06
CA SER A 356 -41.55 17.97 -7.26
C SER A 356 -42.55 16.92 -6.73
N GLY A 357 -42.40 16.57 -5.45
CA GLY A 357 -43.44 16.01 -4.59
C GLY A 357 -43.54 16.89 -3.35
N GLY A 358 -44.49 17.84 -3.35
CA GLY A 358 -44.66 18.82 -2.28
C GLY A 358 -45.06 18.18 -0.94
N GLY A 359 -44.42 18.62 0.15
CA GLY A 359 -44.79 18.22 1.51
C GLY A 359 -43.85 18.74 2.61
N THR A 360 -44.09 19.96 3.07
CA THR A 360 -43.84 20.45 4.46
C THR A 360 -42.63 19.90 5.24
N ALA A 361 -41.39 20.20 4.81
CA ALA A 361 -40.17 19.80 5.54
C ALA A 361 -39.54 20.87 6.44
N SER A 362 -40.16 22.05 6.60
CA SER A 362 -39.56 23.15 7.41
C SER A 362 -39.93 23.07 8.91
N GLY A 363 -41.06 22.45 9.27
CA GLY A 363 -41.47 22.31 10.68
C GLY A 363 -40.84 21.12 11.41
N VAL A 364 -40.60 20.01 10.71
CA VAL A 364 -40.15 18.74 11.33
C VAL A 364 -38.68 18.80 11.74
N VAL A 365 -37.82 19.47 10.95
CA VAL A 365 -36.37 19.59 11.25
C VAL A 365 -36.12 20.46 12.48
N LEU A 366 -36.89 21.52 12.68
CA LEU A 366 -36.78 22.39 13.85
C LEU A 366 -37.25 21.68 15.13
N ILE A 367 -38.34 20.91 15.04
CA ILE A 367 -38.88 20.14 16.17
C ILE A 367 -37.93 19.02 16.59
N VAL A 368 -37.32 18.31 15.63
CA VAL A 368 -36.34 17.25 15.93
C VAL A 368 -35.08 17.85 16.58
N CYS A 369 -34.59 19.01 16.12
CA CYS A 369 -33.46 19.69 16.77
C CYS A 369 -33.76 20.12 18.21
N VAL A 370 -34.95 20.70 18.47
CA VAL A 370 -35.33 21.14 19.83
C VAL A 370 -35.50 19.95 20.77
N VAL A 371 -36.09 18.85 20.30
CA VAL A 371 -36.27 17.63 21.11
C VAL A 371 -34.93 16.97 21.42
N VAL A 372 -34.03 16.85 20.44
CA VAL A 372 -32.70 16.24 20.64
C VAL A 372 -31.83 17.07 21.58
N VAL A 373 -31.85 18.41 21.47
CA VAL A 373 -31.12 19.31 22.37
C VAL A 373 -31.73 19.28 23.77
N GLY A 374 -33.06 19.27 23.89
CA GLY A 374 -33.76 19.18 25.18
C GLY A 374 -33.47 17.87 25.92
N VAL A 375 -33.49 16.74 25.22
CA VAL A 375 -33.17 15.42 25.79
C VAL A 375 -31.70 15.35 26.19
N SER A 376 -30.79 15.92 25.39
CA SER A 376 -29.35 15.94 25.69
C SER A 376 -29.02 16.79 26.94
N LEU A 377 -29.70 17.92 27.11
CA LEU A 377 -29.57 18.76 28.31
C LEU A 377 -30.12 18.05 29.55
N LEU A 378 -31.23 17.32 29.42
CA LEU A 378 -31.83 16.55 30.52
C LEU A 378 -30.92 15.39 30.98
N ILE A 379 -30.25 14.72 30.04
CA ILE A 379 -29.26 13.68 30.32
C ILE A 379 -28.03 14.28 31.02
N CYS A 380 -27.54 15.45 30.58
CA CYS A 380 -26.43 16.13 31.26
C CYS A 380 -26.81 16.53 32.69
N LEU A 381 -28.02 17.07 32.90
CA LEU A 381 -28.50 17.46 34.23
C LEU A 381 -28.63 16.27 35.18
N THR A 382 -29.14 15.14 34.69
CA THR A 382 -29.26 13.91 35.50
C THR A 382 -27.88 13.34 35.86
N VAL A 383 -26.90 13.36 34.94
CA VAL A 383 -25.52 12.94 35.24
C VAL A 383 -24.89 13.84 36.31
N ILE A 384 -25.06 15.17 36.22
CA ILE A 384 -24.54 16.13 37.21
C ILE A 384 -25.18 15.88 38.59
N LEU A 385 -26.50 15.63 38.64
CA LEU A 385 -27.20 15.34 39.89
C LEU A 385 -26.74 14.01 40.53
N VAL A 386 -26.49 12.97 39.73
CA VAL A 386 -25.96 11.68 40.22
C VAL A 386 -24.53 11.85 40.75
N LEU A 387 -23.70 12.66 40.10
CA LEU A 387 -22.34 12.97 40.58
C LEU A 387 -22.36 13.76 41.89
N ARG A 388 -23.24 14.76 42.02
CA ARG A 388 -23.44 15.50 43.28
C ARG A 388 -24.00 14.64 44.41
N ALA A 389 -24.91 13.71 44.11
CA ALA A 389 -25.45 12.77 45.08
C ALA A 389 -24.39 11.77 45.57
N LYS A 390 -23.44 11.36 44.71
CA LYS A 390 -22.30 10.54 45.10
C LYS A 390 -21.26 11.31 45.92
N ALA A 391 -21.03 12.58 45.62
CA ALA A 391 -20.13 13.43 46.40
C ALA A 391 -20.63 13.67 47.85
N LYS A 392 -21.95 13.74 48.06
CA LYS A 392 -22.57 13.87 49.40
C LYS A 392 -22.57 12.58 50.25
N ARG A 393 -22.14 11.43 49.71
CA ARG A 393 -22.15 10.12 50.41
C ARG A 393 -20.79 9.65 50.92
N SER A 394 -19.75 10.49 50.89
CA SER A 394 -18.50 10.17 51.60
C SER A 394 -18.53 10.77 53.01
N PRO A 395 -18.61 9.96 54.09
CA PRO A 395 -18.39 10.47 55.42
C PRO A 395 -16.90 10.79 55.63
N THR A 396 -16.65 12.00 56.11
CA THR A 396 -15.40 12.47 56.71
C THR A 396 -14.94 11.49 57.79
N LEU A 397 -13.78 10.85 57.61
CA LEU A 397 -13.13 10.12 58.69
C LEU A 397 -12.16 11.08 59.40
N ALA A 398 -12.50 11.42 60.64
CA ALA A 398 -11.73 12.25 61.53
C ALA A 398 -10.36 11.62 61.86
N MET A 399 -9.36 12.48 61.99
CA MET A 399 -8.06 12.15 62.56
C MET A 399 -8.21 11.77 64.03
N ILE A 400 -7.65 10.62 64.41
CA ILE A 400 -7.28 10.31 65.79
C ILE A 400 -5.81 9.92 65.76
N GLU A 401 -5.03 10.74 66.46
CA GLU A 401 -3.63 10.58 66.79
C GLU A 401 -3.54 9.81 68.12
N THR A 402 -2.82 8.68 68.15
CA THR A 402 -2.14 8.16 69.36
C THR A 402 -1.16 7.06 68.97
N ASP A 403 0.09 7.33 69.36
CA ASP A 403 1.14 6.45 69.88
C ASP A 403 1.86 5.37 69.05
N SER A 404 3.18 5.47 69.21
CA SER A 404 4.29 4.72 68.65
C SER A 404 4.42 3.29 69.15
N ALA A 405 4.79 2.36 68.26
CA ALA A 405 5.71 1.25 68.57
C ALA A 405 6.28 0.59 67.29
N GLU A 406 7.60 0.70 67.17
CA GLU A 406 8.55 -0.38 66.80
C GLU A 406 8.57 -1.03 65.40
N TYR A 407 9.77 -0.91 64.80
CA TYR A 407 10.25 -1.49 63.55
C TYR A 407 10.63 -2.98 63.68
N LYS A 408 10.14 -3.85 62.78
CA LYS A 408 10.86 -5.07 62.28
C LYS A 408 10.40 -5.45 60.85
N PRO A 409 11.30 -5.74 59.89
CA PRO A 409 10.91 -6.20 58.57
C PRO A 409 10.80 -7.73 58.50
N ALA A 410 9.68 -8.25 58.01
CA ALA A 410 9.47 -9.67 57.76
C ALA A 410 9.94 -10.07 56.35
N LYS A 411 10.93 -10.96 56.30
CA LYS A 411 11.40 -11.68 55.09
C LYS A 411 10.25 -12.41 54.40
N LYS A 412 10.10 -12.24 53.08
CA LYS A 412 9.21 -13.08 52.28
C LYS A 412 10.01 -13.97 51.32
N ARG A 413 9.89 -15.28 51.56
CA ARG A 413 10.45 -16.40 50.79
C ARG A 413 9.97 -16.38 49.35
N ILE A 414 10.90 -16.64 48.43
CA ILE A 414 10.65 -17.05 47.05
C ILE A 414 10.16 -18.51 47.08
N ASN A 415 8.99 -18.77 46.49
CA ASN A 415 8.48 -20.12 46.27
C ASN A 415 8.62 -20.41 44.77
N THR A 416 9.67 -21.14 44.38
CA THR A 416 9.87 -21.62 43.02
C THR A 416 9.13 -22.95 42.86
N ASP A 417 8.16 -22.95 41.95
CA ASP A 417 7.31 -24.09 41.62
C ASP A 417 8.15 -25.17 40.91
N ARG A 418 8.35 -26.31 41.58
CA ARG A 418 9.28 -27.38 41.18
C ARG A 418 8.72 -28.31 40.11
N LYS A 419 7.65 -27.92 39.41
CA LYS A 419 6.93 -28.75 38.43
C LYS A 419 7.28 -28.46 36.97
N SER A 420 7.90 -27.33 36.63
CA SER A 420 8.25 -26.98 35.24
C SER A 420 9.67 -27.39 34.80
N MET A 421 10.49 -27.91 35.72
CA MET A 421 11.91 -28.27 35.44
C MET A 421 12.12 -29.74 35.05
N MET A 422 11.08 -30.59 35.12
CA MET A 422 11.17 -32.01 34.75
C MET A 422 10.93 -32.22 33.25
N GLU A 423 9.98 -31.47 32.66
CA GLU A 423 9.63 -31.57 31.23
C GLU A 423 10.75 -31.06 30.31
N GLU A 424 11.50 -30.01 30.71
CA GLU A 424 12.60 -29.48 29.88
C GLU A 424 13.80 -30.44 29.79
N ARG A 425 14.03 -31.27 30.82
CA ARG A 425 15.12 -32.24 30.83
C ARG A 425 14.82 -33.45 29.95
N GLU A 426 13.58 -33.92 29.97
CA GLU A 426 13.11 -35.02 29.10
C GLU A 426 13.10 -34.60 27.62
N LEU A 427 12.74 -33.35 27.33
CA LEU A 427 12.76 -32.80 25.97
C LEU A 427 14.19 -32.67 25.42
N ARG A 428 15.15 -32.26 26.26
CA ARG A 428 16.57 -32.15 25.89
C ARG A 428 17.20 -33.53 25.63
N ASP A 429 16.86 -34.54 26.41
CA ASP A 429 17.37 -35.90 26.20
C ASP A 429 16.73 -36.58 24.97
N ALA A 430 15.47 -36.27 24.64
CA ALA A 430 14.83 -36.74 23.40
C ALA A 430 15.48 -36.16 22.14
N VAL A 431 15.80 -34.86 22.13
CA VAL A 431 16.49 -34.19 21.01
C VAL A 431 17.92 -34.70 20.85
N LYS A 432 18.62 -34.99 21.96
CA LYS A 432 19.97 -35.54 21.93
C LYS A 432 20.01 -36.98 21.40
N LYS A 433 18.94 -37.76 21.61
CA LYS A 433 18.80 -39.13 21.08
C LYS A 433 18.48 -39.16 19.58
N MET A 434 17.80 -38.14 19.06
CA MET A 434 17.56 -37.97 17.61
C MET A 434 18.82 -37.53 16.84
N MET A 435 19.74 -36.78 17.46
CA MET A 435 20.95 -36.29 16.78
C MET A 435 22.12 -37.29 16.74
N MET A 436 22.05 -38.45 17.42
CA MET A 436 23.13 -39.44 17.43
C MET A 436 22.91 -40.65 16.51
N ASN A 437 21.85 -40.69 15.72
CA ASN A 437 21.48 -41.88 14.93
C ASN A 437 21.34 -41.59 13.42
N HIS A 438 22.41 -41.12 12.78
CA HIS A 438 22.63 -41.32 11.34
C HIS A 438 24.10 -41.68 11.08
N SER A 439 24.47 -42.91 11.45
CA SER A 439 25.67 -43.56 10.92
C SER A 439 25.28 -44.34 9.67
N VAL A 440 25.86 -43.94 8.53
CA VAL A 440 25.78 -44.62 7.23
C VAL A 440 26.44 -46.01 7.33
N PRO A 441 25.83 -47.10 6.85
CA PRO A 441 26.55 -48.35 6.62
C PRO A 441 27.02 -48.44 5.17
N ALA A 442 28.33 -48.61 4.99
CA ALA A 442 28.93 -49.13 3.78
C ALA A 442 28.61 -50.63 3.61
N LYS A 443 28.37 -51.08 2.37
CA LYS A 443 28.55 -52.49 1.97
C LYS A 443 29.03 -52.62 0.52
N ASP A 444 29.99 -53.52 0.36
CA ASP A 444 30.75 -53.90 -0.82
C ASP A 444 30.00 -54.69 -1.91
N LYS A 445 30.44 -54.44 -3.16
CA LYS A 445 30.68 -55.33 -4.33
C LYS A 445 29.84 -56.60 -4.58
N ALA A 446 29.29 -56.69 -5.80
CA ALA A 446 29.37 -57.89 -6.66
C ALA A 446 29.23 -57.56 -8.17
N LYS A 447 29.90 -58.38 -9.00
CA LYS A 447 30.20 -58.24 -10.44
C LYS A 447 29.04 -58.66 -11.38
N GLY A 448 29.03 -58.15 -12.61
CA GLY A 448 28.32 -58.77 -13.77
C GLY A 448 28.59 -58.04 -15.09
N LYS A 449 28.94 -58.79 -16.15
CA LYS A 449 29.47 -58.34 -17.46
C LYS A 449 28.39 -58.21 -18.55
N ALA A 450 28.74 -57.39 -19.56
CA ALA A 450 28.48 -57.53 -21.01
C ALA A 450 27.12 -57.13 -21.63
N GLY A 451 27.19 -56.45 -22.78
CA GLY A 451 26.10 -56.38 -23.77
C GLY A 451 26.10 -55.12 -24.64
N HIS A 452 26.59 -55.23 -25.88
CA HIS A 452 26.51 -54.22 -26.94
C HIS A 452 25.07 -53.86 -27.34
N ALA A 453 24.83 -52.61 -27.75
CA ALA A 453 24.18 -52.29 -29.01
C ALA A 453 24.37 -50.80 -29.37
N GLN A 454 25.19 -50.56 -30.39
CA GLN A 454 25.16 -49.33 -31.17
C GLN A 454 23.87 -49.30 -32.01
N SER A 455 23.26 -48.12 -32.13
CA SER A 455 22.71 -47.70 -33.42
C SER A 455 23.02 -46.22 -33.61
N ARG A 456 24.07 -45.99 -34.39
CA ARG A 456 24.31 -44.74 -35.10
C ARG A 456 23.32 -44.72 -36.27
N MET A 457 22.50 -43.69 -36.37
CA MET A 457 21.96 -43.26 -37.66
C MET A 457 22.60 -41.91 -37.99
N ARG A 458 23.28 -41.89 -39.14
CA ARG A 458 24.07 -40.79 -39.68
C ARG A 458 23.13 -39.84 -40.42
N LEU A 459 23.39 -38.54 -40.27
CA LEU A 459 22.75 -37.44 -41.00
C LEU A 459 22.89 -37.61 -42.52
N ASP A 460 21.81 -37.31 -43.23
CA ASP A 460 21.89 -36.67 -44.55
C ASP A 460 21.61 -35.17 -44.36
N ALA A 461 22.60 -34.35 -44.72
CA ALA A 461 22.52 -32.91 -44.70
C ALA A 461 22.25 -32.41 -46.12
N ALA A 462 21.21 -31.60 -46.29
CA ALA A 462 21.10 -30.70 -47.43
C ALA A 462 20.52 -29.35 -46.96
N SER A 463 21.34 -28.31 -47.17
CA SER A 463 21.12 -26.86 -47.02
C SER A 463 21.12 -26.26 -45.60
N ALA A 464 22.25 -25.59 -45.28
CA ALA A 464 22.39 -24.22 -44.77
C ALA A 464 21.54 -23.81 -43.52
N THR A 465 22.04 -23.27 -42.39
CA THR A 465 23.33 -22.73 -41.95
C THR A 465 23.26 -22.54 -40.41
N GLU A 466 24.42 -22.57 -39.75
CA GLU A 466 24.71 -22.12 -38.37
C GLU A 466 24.26 -22.97 -37.16
N THR A 467 25.27 -23.52 -36.48
CA THR A 467 25.21 -24.34 -35.27
C THR A 467 25.10 -23.44 -34.02
N PHE A 468 24.01 -23.55 -33.26
CA PHE A 468 23.91 -22.97 -31.92
C PHE A 468 24.51 -23.93 -30.88
N GLN A 469 25.53 -23.50 -30.12
CA GLN A 469 26.00 -24.24 -28.95
C GLN A 469 25.31 -23.71 -27.69
N ALA A 470 24.39 -24.49 -27.13
CA ALA A 470 23.89 -24.25 -25.77
C ALA A 470 24.97 -24.64 -24.75
N LYS A 471 25.48 -23.67 -23.99
CA LYS A 471 26.27 -23.94 -22.78
C LYS A 471 25.33 -23.98 -21.58
N ASN A 472 25.34 -25.12 -20.88
CA ASN A 472 24.67 -25.42 -19.60
C ASN A 472 23.17 -25.80 -19.70
N VAL A 473 22.92 -27.09 -19.91
CA VAL A 473 21.64 -27.72 -19.59
C VAL A 473 21.78 -28.40 -18.23
N ASN A 474 21.10 -27.89 -17.20
CA ASN A 474 21.00 -28.58 -15.91
C ASN A 474 19.64 -29.28 -15.85
N LEU A 475 19.66 -30.62 -15.85
CA LEU A 475 18.47 -31.44 -15.62
C LEU A 475 18.29 -31.62 -14.10
N LYS A 476 17.13 -31.23 -13.57
CA LYS A 476 16.73 -31.60 -12.22
C LYS A 476 15.35 -32.25 -12.28
N GLU A 477 15.29 -33.52 -11.92
CA GLU A 477 14.04 -34.28 -11.79
C GLU A 477 13.27 -33.76 -10.57
N THR A 478 11.97 -33.55 -10.72
CA THR A 478 11.07 -33.23 -9.60
C THR A 478 10.20 -34.45 -9.29
N ASP A 479 9.79 -34.60 -8.04
CA ASP A 479 9.08 -35.79 -7.52
C ASP A 479 7.68 -36.03 -8.15
N SER A 480 7.26 -35.21 -9.11
CA SER A 480 6.01 -35.36 -9.88
C SER A 480 6.20 -35.84 -11.33
N GLY A 481 7.43 -36.21 -11.74
CA GLY A 481 7.68 -36.82 -13.05
C GLY A 481 7.46 -35.92 -14.27
N GLN A 482 7.40 -34.59 -14.08
CA GLN A 482 7.33 -33.63 -15.19
C GLN A 482 8.72 -33.00 -15.44
N PHE A 483 9.16 -33.01 -16.70
CA PHE A 483 10.39 -32.36 -17.14
C PHE A 483 10.12 -30.91 -17.50
N SER A 484 10.61 -29.96 -16.71
CA SER A 484 10.65 -28.54 -17.07
C SER A 484 11.99 -28.22 -17.74
N HIS A 485 11.97 -27.77 -18.99
CA HIS A 485 13.18 -27.34 -19.70
C HIS A 485 13.40 -25.85 -19.47
N PHE A 486 14.52 -25.48 -18.83
CA PHE A 486 14.98 -24.09 -18.80
C PHE A 486 16.06 -23.92 -19.85
N VAL A 487 15.78 -23.13 -20.89
CA VAL A 487 16.79 -22.68 -21.85
C VAL A 487 16.86 -21.16 -21.77
N ASN A 488 18.02 -20.64 -21.38
CA ASN A 488 18.25 -19.21 -21.27
C ASN A 488 18.81 -18.71 -22.61
N PHE A 489 18.09 -17.82 -23.30
CA PHE A 489 18.58 -17.19 -24.53
C PHE A 489 18.90 -15.72 -24.26
N THR A 490 20.10 -15.28 -24.64
CA THR A 490 20.47 -13.87 -24.73
C THR A 490 20.67 -13.50 -26.19
N SER A 491 19.72 -12.77 -26.80
CA SER A 491 19.97 -12.03 -28.04
C SER A 491 18.90 -10.98 -28.32
N SER A 492 19.35 -9.82 -28.78
CA SER A 492 18.57 -8.67 -29.24
C SER A 492 18.14 -8.86 -30.71
N ARG A 493 16.86 -9.16 -30.94
CA ARG A 493 16.02 -8.90 -32.14
C ARG A 493 15.06 -10.08 -32.38
N PHE A 494 13.76 -9.83 -32.25
CA PHE A 494 12.73 -10.60 -32.93
C PHE A 494 11.60 -9.67 -33.38
N GLN A 495 11.22 -9.79 -34.66
CA GLN A 495 9.89 -9.50 -35.17
C GLN A 495 9.22 -10.85 -35.42
N VAL A 496 7.97 -11.02 -34.97
CA VAL A 496 7.15 -12.18 -35.31
C VAL A 496 5.94 -11.66 -36.09
N GLU A 497 5.90 -11.98 -37.38
CA GLU A 497 4.68 -11.93 -38.19
C GLU A 497 3.96 -13.28 -38.03
N SER A 498 2.76 -13.30 -37.44
CA SER A 498 1.91 -14.49 -37.41
C SER A 498 0.93 -14.47 -38.56
N GLN A 499 1.05 -15.41 -39.51
CA GLN A 499 -0.11 -15.86 -40.28
C GLN A 499 -0.86 -16.91 -39.45
N MET A 500 -2.14 -16.65 -39.17
CA MET A 500 -3.02 -17.58 -38.47
C MET A 500 -3.27 -18.84 -39.31
N PRO A 501 -3.44 -19.99 -38.63
CA PRO A 501 -4.65 -20.78 -38.83
C PRO A 501 -5.38 -21.09 -37.52
N ASN A 502 -6.67 -21.34 -37.69
CA ASN A 502 -7.72 -21.51 -36.69
C ASN A 502 -7.45 -22.58 -35.61
N ASN A 503 -8.16 -22.33 -34.51
CA ASN A 503 -8.53 -23.18 -33.37
C ASN A 503 -7.65 -23.11 -32.12
N ASP A 504 -8.35 -22.70 -31.05
CA ASP A 504 -8.18 -23.01 -29.63
C ASP A 504 -6.84 -23.63 -29.24
N ASP A 505 -5.99 -22.79 -28.67
CA ASP A 505 -5.36 -23.10 -27.39
C ASP A 505 -4.86 -21.81 -26.74
N SER A 506 -5.23 -21.64 -25.48
CA SER A 506 -4.85 -20.54 -24.60
C SER A 506 -3.35 -20.58 -24.30
N TYR A 507 -2.62 -19.51 -24.65
CA TYR A 507 -1.26 -19.31 -24.16
C TYR A 507 -1.29 -18.37 -22.95
N LEU A 508 -0.96 -18.94 -21.78
CA LEU A 508 -0.49 -18.23 -20.60
C LEU A 508 0.97 -17.81 -20.83
N PHE A 509 1.23 -16.51 -20.77
CA PHE A 509 2.58 -15.95 -20.64
C PHE A 509 2.89 -15.67 -19.17
#